data_AF-A0AB39UPT2-F1
#
_entry.id   AF-A0AB39UPT2-F1
#
_cell.length_a   1.000
_cell.length_b   1.000
_cell.length_c   1.000
_cell.angle_alpha   90.00
_cell.angle_beta   90.00
_cell.angle_gamma   90.00
#
_symmetry.space_group_name_H-M   'P 1'
#
loop_
_entity.id
_entity.type
_entity.pdbx_description
1 polymer ?
#
loop_
_entity_poly.entity_id
_entity_poly.type
_entity_poly.pdbx_seq_one_letter_code
_entity_poly.pdbx_strand_id
1 'polypeptide(L)'
;MPNAPARRNAREVPEILTQVICAAGVLCIGEIVCAPFILAMASNVGLALVPWACIASMLAVFFCYTVGFALFWAIDYVSAQIRQGLRERLTPIVFGLGGFIGFAAWGYFVIPAIFNSLLAGIDADPLSLGQRLAIGFNCAVLGFIAWFVAKMVSRRFSHHLASVVSVGIVTVVIAALGVFYMIMMFRYIAQS
;
A
#
# COMPACT_ATOMS: atom_id res chain seq x y z
N MET A 1 50.57 -0.52 2.76
CA MET A 1 49.49 -1.35 3.37
C MET A 1 48.17 -0.86 2.81
N PRO A 2 47.39 -1.70 2.11
CA PRO A 2 46.13 -1.28 1.48
C PRO A 2 45.07 -0.95 2.54
N ASN A 3 44.36 0.15 2.34
CA ASN A 3 43.33 0.66 3.24
C ASN A 3 42.19 -0.36 3.36
N ALA A 4 42.03 -0.92 4.56
CA ALA A 4 40.85 -1.72 4.91
C ALA A 4 39.58 -0.86 4.70
N PRO A 5 38.54 -1.37 4.02
CA PRO A 5 37.28 -0.64 3.93
C PRO A 5 36.72 -0.46 5.34
N ALA A 6 36.60 0.79 5.77
CA ALA A 6 35.97 1.18 7.01
C ALA A 6 34.62 0.45 7.12
N ARG A 7 34.42 -0.32 8.20
CA ARG A 7 33.13 -0.93 8.55
C ARG A 7 32.11 0.20 8.68
N ARG A 8 31.39 0.48 7.60
CA ARG A 8 30.25 1.40 7.58
C ARG A 8 29.23 0.86 8.58
N ASN A 9 28.82 1.71 9.53
CA ASN A 9 28.04 1.37 10.72
C ASN A 9 26.94 0.31 10.46
N ALA A 10 27.00 -0.78 11.22
CA ALA A 10 26.17 -1.99 11.08
C ALA A 10 24.70 -1.83 11.53
N ARG A 11 24.09 -0.65 11.42
CA ARG A 11 22.73 -0.35 11.94
C ARG A 11 21.83 0.45 10.99
N GLU A 12 22.22 0.64 9.74
CA GLU A 12 21.36 1.33 8.76
C GLU A 12 20.53 0.29 7.99
N VAL A 13 19.20 0.43 8.04
CA VAL A 13 18.27 -0.39 7.26
C VAL A 13 18.42 -0.06 5.78
N PRO A 14 18.37 -1.03 4.86
CA PRO A 14 18.33 -0.74 3.42
C PRO A 14 17.25 0.31 3.09
N GLU A 15 17.63 1.33 2.32
CA GLU A 15 16.76 2.48 2.02
C GLU A 15 15.44 2.04 1.37
N ILE A 16 15.51 1.09 0.42
CA ILE A 16 14.34 0.55 -0.29
C ILE A 16 13.39 -0.15 0.69
N LEU A 17 13.92 -0.97 1.61
CA LEU A 17 13.09 -1.63 2.63
C LEU A 17 12.39 -0.59 3.53
N THR A 18 13.11 0.46 3.91
CA THR A 18 12.56 1.57 4.70
C THR A 18 11.44 2.29 3.93
N GLN A 19 11.64 2.55 2.63
CA GLN A 19 10.62 3.18 1.77
C GLN A 19 9.35 2.32 1.69
N VAL A 20 9.50 1.01 1.48
CA VAL A 20 8.34 0.11 1.38
C VAL A 20 7.56 0.05 2.70
N ILE A 21 8.25 -0.05 3.83
CA ILE A 21 7.60 -0.06 5.15
C ILE A 21 6.88 1.26 5.41
N CYS A 22 7.50 2.39 5.09
CA CYS A 22 6.86 3.71 5.20
C CYS A 22 5.63 3.83 4.28
N ALA A 23 5.75 3.40 3.02
CA ALA A 23 4.64 3.43 2.07
C ALA A 23 3.47 2.56 2.54
N ALA A 24 3.75 1.36 3.06
CA ALA A 24 2.74 0.47 3.63
C ALA A 24 2.01 1.14 4.81
N GLY A 25 2.74 1.76 5.73
CA GLY A 25 2.14 2.48 6.86
C GLY A 25 1.23 3.64 6.42
N VAL A 26 1.68 4.45 5.46
CA VAL A 26 0.87 5.57 4.92
C VAL A 26 -0.36 5.05 4.19
N LEU A 27 -0.23 3.99 3.39
CA LEU A 27 -1.40 3.39 2.71
C LEU A 27 -2.38 2.78 3.71
N CYS A 28 -1.93 2.09 4.77
CA CYS A 28 -2.86 1.58 5.80
C CYS A 28 -3.71 2.71 6.39
N ILE A 29 -3.09 3.83 6.73
CA ILE A 29 -3.82 5.00 7.25
C ILE A 29 -4.78 5.55 6.19
N GLY A 30 -4.33 5.66 4.94
CA GLY A 30 -5.15 6.09 3.81
C GLY A 30 -6.37 5.21 3.59
N GLU A 31 -6.20 3.89 3.59
CA GLU A 31 -7.28 2.91 3.41
C GLU A 31 -8.26 2.92 4.58
N ILE A 32 -7.81 3.11 5.83
CA ILE A 32 -8.71 3.26 6.98
C ILE A 32 -9.58 4.51 6.84
N VAL A 33 -9.00 5.62 6.38
CA VAL A 33 -9.71 6.88 6.17
C VAL A 33 -10.64 6.81 4.95
N CYS A 34 -10.27 6.06 3.90
CA CYS A 34 -11.06 5.90 2.68
C CYS A 34 -12.04 4.71 2.72
N ALA A 35 -11.96 3.82 3.70
CA ALA A 35 -12.92 2.73 3.92
C ALA A 35 -14.40 3.17 3.87
N PRO A 36 -14.83 4.27 4.53
CA PRO A 36 -16.21 4.73 4.45
C PRO A 36 -16.61 5.20 3.04
N PHE A 37 -15.67 5.70 2.22
CA PHE A 37 -15.95 6.12 0.84
C PHE A 37 -16.37 4.94 -0.04
N ILE A 38 -15.69 3.80 0.07
CA ILE A 38 -16.01 2.60 -0.72
C ILE A 38 -17.37 2.04 -0.28
N LEU A 39 -17.67 2.03 1.03
CA LEU A 39 -18.94 1.53 1.54
C LEU A 39 -20.12 2.47 1.23
N ALA A 40 -19.90 3.78 1.23
CA ALA A 40 -20.92 4.73 0.80
C ALA A 40 -21.32 4.53 -0.67
N MET A 41 -20.40 4.04 -1.52
CA MET A 41 -20.72 3.65 -2.89
C MET A 41 -21.46 2.31 -2.99
N ALA A 42 -21.32 1.44 -1.99
CA ALA A 42 -21.96 0.14 -1.91
C ALA A 42 -23.22 0.14 -1.01
N SER A 43 -23.85 1.32 -0.86
CA SER A 43 -24.86 1.68 0.16
C SER A 43 -26.07 0.74 0.37
N ASN A 44 -26.25 -0.29 -0.46
CA ASN A 44 -27.31 -1.30 -0.33
C ASN A 44 -26.84 -2.61 0.34
N VAL A 45 -25.60 -2.67 0.81
CA VAL A 45 -24.98 -3.92 1.24
C VAL A 45 -24.50 -3.80 2.68
N GLY A 46 -25.00 -4.65 3.58
CA GLY A 46 -24.73 -4.65 5.03
C GLY A 46 -23.29 -5.02 5.44
N LEU A 47 -22.28 -4.68 4.64
CA LEU A 47 -20.88 -4.93 4.95
C LEU A 47 -20.43 -3.97 6.06
N ALA A 48 -19.94 -4.53 7.16
CA ALA A 48 -19.48 -3.75 8.30
C ALA A 48 -18.19 -2.97 7.97
N LEU A 49 -18.15 -1.71 8.40
CA LEU A 49 -17.04 -0.78 8.16
C LEU A 49 -15.70 -1.28 8.69
N VAL A 50 -15.70 -1.82 9.91
CA VAL A 50 -14.48 -2.25 10.59
C VAL A 50 -13.81 -3.43 9.86
N PRO A 51 -14.51 -4.53 9.55
CA PRO A 51 -13.94 -5.60 8.73
C PRO A 51 -13.41 -5.12 7.38
N TRP A 52 -14.15 -4.26 6.66
CA TRP A 52 -13.70 -3.75 5.36
C TRP A 52 -12.42 -2.93 5.47
N ALA A 53 -12.34 -2.00 6.43
CA ALA A 53 -11.14 -1.18 6.64
C ALA A 53 -9.90 -2.05 6.92
N CYS A 54 -10.05 -3.13 7.70
CA CYS A 54 -8.97 -4.08 7.96
C CYS A 54 -8.56 -4.86 6.70
N ILE A 55 -9.52 -5.31 5.88
CA ILE A 55 -9.24 -6.01 4.62
C ILE A 55 -8.54 -5.08 3.62
N ALA A 56 -9.03 -3.85 3.45
CA ALA A 56 -8.43 -2.85 2.57
C ALA A 56 -6.98 -2.53 2.99
N SER A 57 -6.76 -2.35 4.30
CA SER A 57 -5.41 -2.15 4.86
C SER A 57 -4.49 -3.34 4.60
N MET A 58 -4.99 -4.57 4.74
CA MET A 58 -4.22 -5.77 4.40
C MET A 58 -3.83 -5.81 2.92
N LEU A 59 -4.75 -5.45 2.02
CA LEU A 59 -4.47 -5.42 0.58
C LEU A 59 -3.41 -4.37 0.22
N ALA A 60 -3.43 -3.21 0.89
CA ALA A 60 -2.38 -2.22 0.77
C ALA A 60 -1.01 -2.74 1.23
N VAL A 61 -0.96 -3.46 2.36
CA VAL A 61 0.27 -4.08 2.86
C VAL A 61 0.80 -5.13 1.89
N PHE A 62 -0.08 -6.00 1.38
CA PHE A 62 0.30 -7.00 0.38
C PHE A 62 0.82 -6.37 -0.89
N PHE A 63 0.17 -5.32 -1.39
CA PHE A 63 0.68 -4.55 -2.52
C PHE A 63 2.09 -4.04 -2.24
N CYS A 64 2.31 -3.33 -1.13
CA CYS A 64 3.61 -2.75 -0.80
C CYS A 64 4.73 -3.81 -0.72
N TYR A 65 4.49 -4.92 -0.03
CA TYR A 65 5.53 -5.94 0.17
C TYR A 65 5.75 -6.87 -1.03
N THR A 66 4.84 -6.89 -2.01
CA THR A 66 4.99 -7.72 -3.22
C THR A 66 5.32 -6.86 -4.45
N VAL A 67 4.31 -6.32 -5.11
CA VAL A 67 4.42 -5.52 -6.34
C VAL A 67 5.13 -4.19 -6.06
N GLY A 68 4.80 -3.56 -4.94
CA GLY A 68 5.36 -2.28 -4.54
C GLY A 68 6.88 -2.37 -4.34
N PHE A 69 7.37 -3.41 -3.68
CA PHE A 69 8.82 -3.62 -3.51
C PHE A 69 9.55 -3.68 -4.86
N ALA A 70 9.02 -4.46 -5.82
CA ALA A 70 9.60 -4.54 -7.17
C ALA A 70 9.54 -3.20 -7.91
N LEU A 71 8.43 -2.47 -7.80
CA LEU A 71 8.25 -1.15 -8.40
C LEU A 71 9.22 -0.11 -7.79
N PHE A 72 9.42 -0.11 -6.47
CA PHE A 72 10.39 0.77 -5.81
C PHE A 72 11.80 0.51 -6.36
N TRP A 73 12.16 -0.76 -6.57
CA TRP A 73 13.44 -1.14 -7.15
C TRP A 73 13.58 -0.69 -8.61
N ALA A 74 12.56 -0.93 -9.43
CA ALA A 74 12.54 -0.52 -10.83
C ALA A 74 12.63 1.01 -10.98
N ILE A 75 11.93 1.76 -10.12
CA ILE A 75 11.94 3.22 -10.15
C ILE A 75 13.25 3.79 -9.63
N ASP A 76 13.90 3.15 -8.66
CA ASP A 76 15.23 3.56 -8.21
C ASP A 76 16.25 3.43 -9.35
N TYR A 77 16.17 2.35 -10.13
CA TYR A 77 16.96 2.18 -11.35
C TYR A 77 16.70 3.29 -12.38
N VAL A 78 15.43 3.59 -12.68
CA VAL A 78 15.06 4.69 -13.60
C VAL A 78 15.54 6.05 -13.06
N SER A 79 15.41 6.27 -11.75
CA SER A 79 15.81 7.52 -11.08
C SER A 79 17.32 7.71 -11.05
N ALA A 80 18.11 6.65 -11.13
CA ALA A 80 19.56 6.72 -11.30
C ALA A 80 19.96 7.22 -12.70
N GLN A 81 19.10 7.03 -13.70
CA GLN A 81 19.33 7.44 -15.09
C GLN A 81 18.96 8.91 -15.35
N ILE A 82 18.27 9.56 -14.41
CA ILE A 82 17.89 10.99 -14.50
C ILE A 82 19.12 11.88 -14.33
N ARG A 83 19.22 12.94 -15.14
CA ARG A 83 20.27 13.96 -15.08
C ARG A 83 20.44 14.48 -13.64
N GLN A 84 21.68 14.45 -13.13
CA GLN A 84 22.00 14.77 -11.72
C GLN A 84 21.38 16.09 -11.22
N GLY A 85 21.34 17.14 -12.05
CA GLY A 85 20.79 18.44 -11.67
C GLY A 85 19.27 18.51 -11.45
N LEU A 86 18.48 17.58 -12.00
CA LEU A 86 17.02 17.51 -11.77
C LEU A 86 16.63 16.35 -10.84
N ARG A 87 17.58 15.47 -10.53
CA ARG A 87 17.34 14.23 -9.77
C ARG A 87 16.68 14.54 -8.43
N GLU A 88 17.20 15.47 -7.65
CA GLU A 88 16.68 15.74 -6.29
C GLU A 88 15.23 16.24 -6.28
N ARG A 89 14.81 17.01 -7.29
CA ARG A 89 13.44 17.53 -7.39
C ARG A 89 12.47 16.53 -8.01
N LEU A 90 12.89 15.80 -9.03
CA LEU A 90 12.02 14.89 -9.77
C LEU A 90 11.90 13.52 -9.12
N THR A 91 12.90 13.05 -8.37
CA THR A 91 12.86 11.74 -7.73
C THR A 91 11.57 11.51 -6.93
N PRO A 92 11.16 12.34 -5.95
CA PRO A 92 9.94 12.07 -5.20
C PRO A 92 8.68 12.06 -6.09
N ILE A 93 8.65 12.86 -7.16
CA ILE A 93 7.54 12.88 -8.13
C ILE A 93 7.49 11.58 -8.93
N VAL A 94 8.64 11.08 -9.42
CA VAL A 94 8.71 9.82 -10.18
C VAL A 94 8.30 8.64 -9.31
N PHE A 95 8.73 8.60 -8.05
CA PHE A 95 8.25 7.60 -7.09
C PHE A 95 6.73 7.73 -6.84
N GLY A 96 6.23 8.96 -6.66
CA GLY A 96 4.79 9.22 -6.55
C GLY A 96 4.00 8.73 -7.76
N LEU A 97 4.45 9.01 -8.98
CA LEU A 97 3.80 8.54 -10.22
C LEU A 97 3.84 7.01 -10.33
N GLY A 98 4.93 6.38 -9.89
CA GLY A 98 5.01 4.93 -9.78
C GLY A 98 3.96 4.35 -8.85
N GLY A 99 3.81 4.94 -7.66
CA GLY A 99 2.75 4.60 -6.71
C GLY A 99 1.35 4.84 -7.26
N PHE A 100 1.16 5.95 -7.99
CA PHE A 100 -0.11 6.28 -8.63
C PHE A 100 -0.54 5.19 -9.60
N ILE A 101 0.32 4.82 -10.55
CA ILE A 101 -0.01 3.81 -11.57
C ILE A 101 -0.11 2.42 -10.94
N GLY A 102 0.85 2.05 -10.09
CA GLY A 102 0.91 0.73 -9.48
C GLY A 102 -0.29 0.46 -8.58
N PHE A 103 -0.62 1.40 -7.69
CA PHE A 103 -1.73 1.24 -6.77
C PHE A 103 -3.09 1.50 -7.44
N ALA A 104 -3.16 2.30 -8.51
CA ALA A 104 -4.36 2.38 -9.36
C ALA A 104 -4.69 1.03 -10.01
N ALA A 105 -3.70 0.36 -10.60
CA ALA A 105 -3.91 -0.96 -11.20
C ALA A 105 -4.33 -1.97 -10.14
N TRP A 106 -3.63 -2.00 -9.00
CA TRP A 106 -4.00 -2.87 -7.87
C TRP A 106 -5.42 -2.60 -7.38
N GLY A 107 -5.78 -1.34 -7.16
CA GLY A 107 -7.10 -0.91 -6.72
C GLY A 107 -8.20 -1.16 -7.75
N TYR A 108 -7.88 -1.15 -9.04
CA TYR A 108 -8.87 -1.43 -10.10
C TYR A 108 -9.12 -2.93 -10.27
N PHE A 109 -8.09 -3.77 -10.17
CA PHE A 109 -8.20 -5.21 -10.42
C PHE A 109 -8.48 -6.02 -9.16
N VAL A 110 -7.75 -5.77 -8.07
CA VAL A 110 -7.75 -6.65 -6.88
C VAL A 110 -8.87 -6.28 -5.91
N ILE A 111 -9.02 -4.99 -5.60
CA ILE A 111 -10.01 -4.54 -4.61
C ILE A 111 -11.44 -4.87 -5.07
N PRO A 112 -11.89 -4.52 -6.30
CA PRO A 112 -13.17 -4.94 -6.82
C PRO A 112 -13.34 -6.45 -6.96
N ALA A 113 -12.27 -7.21 -7.24
CA ALA A 113 -12.39 -8.68 -7.31
C ALA A 113 -12.79 -9.26 -5.95
N ILE A 114 -12.10 -8.86 -4.88
CA ILE A 114 -12.42 -9.30 -3.51
C ILE A 114 -13.78 -8.78 -3.08
N PHE A 115 -14.09 -7.52 -3.35
CA PHE A 115 -15.38 -6.94 -3.00
C PHE A 115 -16.54 -7.64 -3.73
N ASN A 116 -16.42 -7.88 -5.03
CA ASN A 116 -17.43 -8.61 -5.80
C ASN A 116 -17.57 -10.06 -5.33
N SER A 117 -16.51 -10.73 -4.87
CA SER A 117 -16.62 -12.06 -4.26
C SER A 117 -17.44 -12.05 -2.96
N LEU A 118 -17.33 -10.98 -2.16
CA LEU A 118 -18.15 -10.81 -0.98
C LEU A 118 -19.61 -10.50 -1.35
N LEU A 119 -19.84 -9.66 -2.36
CA LEU A 119 -21.18 -9.32 -2.86
C LEU A 119 -21.91 -10.51 -3.45
N ALA A 120 -21.23 -11.32 -4.27
CA ALA A 120 -21.79 -12.52 -4.87
C ALA A 120 -22.24 -13.54 -3.81
N GLY A 121 -21.63 -13.52 -2.63
CA GLY A 121 -22.01 -14.40 -1.54
C GLY A 121 -23.31 -14.03 -0.83
N ILE A 122 -23.82 -12.81 -1.05
CA ILE A 122 -25.05 -12.30 -0.43
C ILE A 122 -26.07 -11.86 -1.48
N ASP A 123 -25.98 -12.44 -2.68
CA ASP A 123 -26.83 -12.16 -3.85
C ASP A 123 -26.94 -10.66 -4.20
N ALA A 124 -25.89 -9.88 -3.90
CA ALA A 124 -25.82 -8.46 -4.21
C ALA A 124 -25.22 -8.23 -5.60
N ASP A 125 -25.73 -7.21 -6.31
CA ASP A 125 -25.22 -6.83 -7.63
C ASP A 125 -23.73 -6.45 -7.59
N PRO A 126 -22.93 -6.86 -8.59
CA PRO A 126 -21.52 -6.52 -8.65
C PRO A 126 -21.32 -5.02 -8.86
N LEU A 127 -20.15 -4.52 -8.45
CA LEU A 127 -19.79 -3.12 -8.67
C LEU A 127 -19.84 -2.75 -10.15
N SER A 128 -20.52 -1.64 -10.45
CA SER A 128 -20.57 -1.02 -11.78
C SER A 128 -19.19 -0.53 -12.25
N LEU A 129 -19.04 -0.31 -13.55
CA LEU A 129 -17.80 0.24 -14.12
C LEU A 129 -17.41 1.58 -13.48
N GLY A 130 -18.38 2.47 -13.25
CA GLY A 130 -18.15 3.77 -12.62
C GLY A 130 -17.60 3.66 -11.20
N GLN A 131 -18.15 2.73 -10.40
CA GLN A 131 -17.65 2.48 -9.03
C GLN A 131 -16.24 1.88 -9.04
N ARG A 132 -15.94 0.95 -9.97
CA ARG A 132 -14.59 0.37 -10.10
C ARG A 132 -13.54 1.42 -10.47
N LEU A 133 -13.89 2.34 -11.38
CA LEU A 133 -13.02 3.45 -11.76
C LEU A 133 -12.81 4.44 -10.60
N ALA A 134 -13.87 4.74 -9.83
CA ALA A 134 -13.76 5.60 -8.66
C ALA A 134 -12.85 4.99 -7.58
N ILE A 135 -12.94 3.68 -7.32
CA ILE A 135 -12.04 2.95 -6.42
C ILE A 135 -10.60 3.02 -6.96
N GLY A 136 -10.39 2.69 -8.24
CA GLY A 136 -9.07 2.74 -8.86
C GLY A 136 -8.43 4.13 -8.77
N PHE A 137 -9.21 5.21 -8.97
CA PHE A 137 -8.73 6.58 -8.83
C PHE A 137 -8.41 6.95 -7.38
N ASN A 138 -9.24 6.53 -6.41
CA ASN A 138 -8.95 6.73 -4.99
C ASN A 138 -7.61 6.06 -4.60
N CYS A 139 -7.42 4.80 -5.00
CA CYS A 139 -6.15 4.10 -4.81
C CYS A 139 -5.02 4.82 -5.55
N ALA A 140 -5.22 5.33 -6.76
CA ALA A 140 -4.19 6.09 -7.46
C ALA A 140 -3.66 7.27 -6.63
N VAL A 141 -4.56 8.06 -6.04
CA VAL A 141 -4.22 9.22 -5.22
C VAL A 141 -3.50 8.79 -3.94
N LEU A 142 -4.00 7.77 -3.24
CA LEU A 142 -3.34 7.23 -2.05
C LEU A 142 -1.94 6.68 -2.37
N GLY A 143 -1.81 5.96 -3.48
CA GLY A 143 -0.54 5.42 -3.99
C GLY A 143 0.47 6.52 -4.25
N PHE A 144 0.05 7.61 -4.89
CA PHE A 144 0.89 8.77 -5.11
C PHE A 144 1.41 9.36 -3.80
N ILE A 145 0.50 9.65 -2.86
CA ILE A 145 0.83 10.27 -1.58
C ILE A 145 1.79 9.37 -0.79
N ALA A 146 1.48 8.08 -0.66
CA ALA A 146 2.26 7.15 0.12
C ALA A 146 3.70 7.01 -0.40
N TRP A 147 3.87 6.89 -1.72
CA TRP A 147 5.18 6.73 -2.32
C TRP A 147 5.99 8.02 -2.31
N PHE A 148 5.33 9.16 -2.54
CA PHE A 148 5.94 10.48 -2.42
C PHE A 148 6.46 10.70 -0.99
N VAL A 149 5.61 10.48 0.02
CA VAL A 149 5.97 10.60 1.44
C VAL A 149 7.07 9.61 1.83
N ALA A 150 6.97 8.36 1.38
CA ALA A 150 8.00 7.35 1.64
C ALA A 150 9.37 7.79 1.12
N LYS A 151 9.45 8.35 -0.10
CA LYS A 151 10.73 8.82 -0.64
C LYS A 151 11.27 10.04 0.12
N MET A 152 10.41 10.95 0.57
CA MET A 152 10.81 12.13 1.35
C MET A 152 11.27 11.78 2.78
N VAL A 153 10.62 10.82 3.42
CA VAL A 153 10.83 10.50 4.85
C VAL A 153 11.89 9.42 5.05
N SER A 154 12.04 8.49 4.10
CA SER A 154 12.92 7.31 4.23
C SER A 154 14.36 7.63 4.64
N ARG A 155 14.94 8.70 4.10
CA ARG A 155 16.33 9.10 4.40
C ARG A 155 16.56 9.52 5.85
N ARG A 156 15.53 10.06 6.52
CA ARG A 156 15.58 10.38 7.96
C ARG A 156 15.22 9.16 8.80
N PHE A 157 14.31 8.33 8.29
CA PHE A 157 13.79 7.16 9.00
C PHE A 157 14.78 5.98 9.03
N SER A 158 15.67 5.87 8.02
CA SER A 158 16.68 4.81 7.91
C SER A 158 17.73 4.82 9.03
N HIS A 159 17.91 5.96 9.72
CA HIS A 159 18.78 6.07 10.89
C HIS A 159 18.13 5.56 12.20
N HIS A 160 16.82 5.29 12.18
CA HIS A 160 16.05 4.84 13.35
C HIS A 160 15.51 3.42 13.14
N LEU A 161 16.40 2.42 13.17
CA LEU A 161 16.07 0.99 13.03
C LEU A 161 14.84 0.57 13.87
N ALA A 162 14.77 1.02 15.13
CA ALA A 162 13.65 0.71 16.02
C ALA A 162 12.30 1.21 15.47
N SER A 163 12.25 2.41 14.90
CA SER A 163 11.04 2.97 14.30
C SER A 163 10.63 2.21 13.04
N VAL A 164 11.59 1.88 12.17
CA VAL A 164 11.32 1.10 10.95
C VAL A 164 10.76 -0.28 11.29
N VAL A 165 11.40 -0.97 12.24
CA VAL A 165 10.95 -2.30 12.69
C VAL A 165 9.58 -2.19 13.36
N SER A 166 9.33 -1.17 14.18
CA SER A 166 8.03 -0.98 14.82
C SER A 166 6.91 -0.79 13.79
N VAL A 167 7.11 0.07 12.80
CA VAL A 167 6.12 0.27 11.72
C VAL A 167 5.93 -1.03 10.93
N GLY A 168 7.01 -1.75 10.62
CA GLY A 168 6.93 -3.05 9.94
C GLY A 168 6.16 -4.12 10.73
N ILE A 169 6.32 -4.17 12.06
CA ILE A 169 5.54 -5.07 12.91
C ILE A 169 4.06 -4.65 12.89
N VAL A 170 3.77 -3.36 13.02
CA VAL A 170 2.39 -2.84 13.01
C VAL A 170 1.68 -3.16 11.70
N THR A 171 2.32 -2.95 10.55
CA THR A 171 1.73 -3.27 9.24
C THR A 171 1.47 -4.77 9.07
N VAL A 172 2.37 -5.63 9.57
CA VAL A 172 2.17 -7.09 9.55
C VAL A 172 1.01 -7.51 10.47
N VAL A 173 0.88 -6.92 11.66
CA VAL A 173 -0.24 -7.17 12.57
C VAL A 173 -1.56 -6.73 11.94
N ILE A 174 -1.60 -5.55 11.30
CA ILE A 174 -2.78 -5.07 10.56
C ILE A 174 -3.14 -6.03 9.43
N ALA A 175 -2.16 -6.52 8.68
CA ALA A 175 -2.40 -7.50 7.61
C ALA A 175 -2.97 -8.81 8.17
N ALA A 176 -2.44 -9.33 9.28
CA ALA A 176 -2.97 -10.52 9.95
C ALA A 176 -4.42 -10.33 10.42
N LEU A 177 -4.75 -9.15 10.97
CA LEU A 177 -6.12 -8.80 11.33
C LEU A 177 -7.05 -8.75 10.10
N GLY A 178 -6.58 -8.19 8.98
CA GLY A 178 -7.34 -8.20 7.73
C GLY A 178 -7.61 -9.62 7.21
N VAL A 179 -6.63 -10.52 7.27
CA VAL A 179 -6.82 -11.94 6.91
C VAL A 179 -7.88 -12.58 7.81
N PHE A 180 -7.79 -12.35 9.12
CA PHE A 180 -8.77 -12.85 10.09
C PHE A 180 -10.20 -12.40 9.73
N TYR A 181 -10.41 -11.10 9.49
CA TYR A 181 -11.72 -10.57 9.13
C TYR A 181 -12.21 -11.08 7.77
N MET A 182 -11.32 -11.21 6.79
CA MET A 182 -11.64 -11.77 5.48
C MET A 182 -12.20 -13.19 5.63
N ILE A 183 -11.50 -14.06 6.38
CA ILE A 183 -11.95 -15.43 6.64
C ILE A 183 -13.30 -15.43 7.35
N MET A 184 -13.48 -14.60 8.38
CA MET A 184 -14.74 -14.52 9.12
C MET A 184 -15.91 -14.09 8.23
N MET A 185 -15.72 -13.10 7.34
CA MET A 185 -16.74 -12.66 6.40
C MET A 185 -17.11 -13.76 5.40
N PHE A 186 -16.12 -14.43 4.79
CA PHE A 186 -16.42 -15.54 3.87
C PHE A 186 -17.09 -16.73 4.57
N ARG A 187 -16.74 -17.01 5.83
CA ARG A 187 -17.40 -18.07 6.61
C ARG A 187 -18.84 -17.72 6.94
N TYR A 188 -19.12 -16.47 7.29
CA TYR A 188 -20.49 -15.99 7.53
C TYR A 188 -21.35 -16.15 6.27
N ILE A 189 -20.83 -15.73 5.14
CA ILE A 189 -21.46 -15.85 3.82
C ILE A 189 -21.72 -17.31 3.42
N ALA A 190 -20.78 -18.22 3.69
CA ALA A 190 -20.96 -19.63 3.36
C ALA A 190 -22.01 -20.35 4.24
N GLN A 191 -22.48 -19.71 5.30
CA GLN A 191 -23.47 -20.25 6.24
C GLN A 191 -24.87 -19.62 6.07
N SER A 192 -24.98 -18.52 5.33
CA SER A 192 -26.23 -17.86 4.95
C SER A 192 -26.81 -18.43 3.67
#